data_AF-A0A7T1HYS1-F1
#
_entry.id   AF-A0A7T1HYS1-F1
#
_cell.length_a   1.000
_cell.length_b   1.000
_cell.length_c   1.000
_cell.angle_alpha   90.00
_cell.angle_beta   90.00
_cell.angle_gamma   90.00
#
_symmetry.space_group_name_H-M   'P 1'
#
loop_
_entity.id
_entity.type
_entity.pdbx_description
1 polymer ?
#
loop_
_entity_poly.entity_id
_entity_poly.type
_entity_poly.pdbx_seq_one_letter_code
_entity_poly.pdbx_strand_id
1 'polypeptide(L)'
;MAGPGTRPGRAQGPQHAIPTTRVNTRPAPRPVPEASSTPAIPESAPATELDQQARELGMGGDLAPERDAEAYRRRMQRRQEVQRQRVGERNVEKGLVLVFTGEGKGKTTAALGLVLRTLGHGESVAVVQFIKGGWQPGEAMALELFGDALHWHALGEGFTWETQDRDRDRALVQQAWERSLSYLEDAGRKLVVLDEVNVAMKLGYLDPQQVLEGLERRPALTHVALTGRGAPPPLLERADLVTEMKLVRHPFREQGVKAQAGIEF
;
A
#
# COMPACT_ATOMS: atom_id res chain seq x y z
N MET A 1 -26.33 -44.74 75.85
CA MET A 1 -26.98 -43.89 76.87
C MET A 1 -26.07 -42.71 77.18
N ALA A 2 -26.66 -41.51 77.30
CA ALA A 2 -26.07 -40.19 77.57
C ALA A 2 -25.13 -39.66 76.47
N GLY A 3 -25.27 -38.47 75.91
CA GLY A 3 -25.99 -37.25 76.30
C GLY A 3 -25.07 -36.04 76.00
N PRO A 4 -25.56 -34.91 75.48
CA PRO A 4 -24.77 -33.92 74.74
C PRO A 4 -24.20 -32.79 75.62
N GLY A 5 -23.18 -32.07 75.13
CA GLY A 5 -22.68 -30.82 75.74
C GLY A 5 -21.98 -29.95 74.69
N THR A 6 -22.65 -28.88 74.24
CA THR A 6 -22.45 -27.46 74.64
C THR A 6 -21.29 -26.75 73.95
N ARG A 7 -21.67 -25.70 73.18
CA ARG A 7 -20.78 -24.72 72.52
C ARG A 7 -20.09 -23.81 73.55
N PRO A 8 -18.90 -23.28 73.21
CA PRO A 8 -18.50 -21.90 73.49
C PRO A 8 -18.40 -21.13 72.16
N GLY A 9 -18.92 -19.90 72.01
CA GLY A 9 -18.54 -18.72 72.76
C GLY A 9 -17.48 -17.94 71.97
N ARG A 10 -17.86 -17.33 70.82
CA ARG A 10 -16.97 -16.43 70.05
C ARG A 10 -16.96 -15.06 70.73
N ALA A 11 -15.83 -14.71 71.33
CA ALA A 11 -15.55 -13.38 71.85
C ALA A 11 -15.37 -12.37 70.70
N GLN A 12 -15.88 -11.17 70.92
CA GLN A 12 -15.85 -10.01 70.03
C GLN A 12 -14.42 -9.43 69.99
N GLY A 13 -13.86 -9.30 68.78
CA GLY A 13 -12.67 -8.51 68.49
C GLY A 13 -13.06 -7.12 67.97
N PRO A 14 -12.20 -6.10 68.14
CA PRO A 14 -12.55 -4.69 67.96
C PRO A 14 -12.80 -4.32 66.49
N GLN A 15 -13.76 -3.42 66.31
CA GLN A 15 -14.18 -2.84 65.03
C GLN A 15 -13.04 -2.01 64.42
N HIS A 16 -12.42 -2.51 63.36
CA HIS A 16 -11.60 -1.69 62.47
C HIS A 16 -12.49 -1.09 61.37
N ALA A 17 -12.56 0.24 61.37
CA ALA A 17 -13.24 1.02 60.34
C ALA A 17 -12.66 0.69 58.95
N ILE A 18 -13.53 0.28 58.03
CA ILE A 18 -13.22 0.12 56.61
C ILE A 18 -12.97 1.53 56.04
N PRO A 19 -11.80 1.83 55.44
CA PRO A 19 -11.63 3.09 54.74
C PRO A 19 -12.55 3.09 53.51
N THR A 20 -13.40 4.11 53.42
CA THR A 20 -14.23 4.36 52.25
C THR A 20 -13.35 4.56 51.03
N THR A 21 -13.41 3.61 50.10
CA THR A 21 -12.77 3.69 48.80
C THR A 21 -13.32 4.91 48.07
N ARG A 22 -12.51 5.97 47.92
CA ARG A 22 -12.82 7.05 46.99
C ARG A 22 -12.91 6.43 45.59
N VAL A 23 -14.12 6.40 45.04
CA VAL A 23 -14.34 6.12 43.62
C VAL A 23 -13.60 7.19 42.85
N ASN A 24 -12.44 6.81 42.28
CA ASN A 24 -11.68 7.66 41.39
C ASN A 24 -12.46 7.74 40.08
N THR A 25 -13.31 8.76 39.93
CA THR A 25 -14.01 9.04 38.67
C THR A 25 -12.97 9.51 37.66
N ARG A 26 -12.45 8.56 36.87
CA ARG A 26 -11.66 8.90 35.68
C ARG A 26 -12.48 9.86 34.82
N PRO A 27 -11.91 11.00 34.37
CA PRO A 27 -12.57 11.83 33.39
C PRO A 27 -12.86 10.99 32.14
N ALA A 28 -14.05 11.17 31.56
CA ALA A 28 -14.43 10.51 30.31
C ALA A 28 -13.33 10.72 29.26
N PRO A 29 -13.00 9.71 28.44
CA PRO A 29 -12.03 9.87 27.36
C PRO A 29 -12.50 11.01 26.46
N ARG A 30 -11.61 11.97 26.20
CA ARG A 30 -11.88 13.02 25.21
C ARG A 30 -12.22 12.34 23.87
N PRO A 31 -13.20 12.86 23.11
CA PRO A 31 -13.50 12.32 21.79
C PRO A 31 -12.21 12.31 20.97
N VAL A 32 -11.88 11.13 20.46
CA VAL A 32 -10.81 10.95 19.49
C VAL A 32 -11.18 11.82 18.29
N PRO A 33 -10.30 12.70 17.78
CA PRO A 33 -10.61 13.44 16.57
C PRO A 33 -10.91 12.42 15.46
N GLU A 34 -12.07 12.55 14.84
CA GLU A 34 -12.49 11.70 13.74
C GLU A 34 -11.36 11.61 12.71
N ALA A 35 -11.07 10.38 12.29
CA ALA A 35 -9.99 10.07 11.39
C ALA A 35 -10.06 10.94 10.14
N SER A 36 -8.91 11.56 9.86
CA SER A 36 -8.52 12.28 8.66
C SER A 36 -9.35 11.95 7.43
N SER A 37 -9.95 12.97 6.82
CA SER A 37 -10.40 12.93 5.44
C SER A 37 -9.29 12.34 4.56
N THR A 38 -9.61 11.27 3.82
CA THR A 38 -8.75 10.78 2.74
C THR A 38 -8.50 11.97 1.81
N PRO A 39 -7.23 12.33 1.51
CA PRO A 39 -6.97 13.43 0.60
C PRO A 39 -7.64 13.14 -0.75
N ALA A 40 -8.33 14.14 -1.29
CA ALA A 40 -9.00 14.02 -2.59
C ALA A 40 -7.94 13.75 -3.67
N ILE A 41 -8.15 12.70 -4.46
CA ILE A 41 -7.31 12.39 -5.60
C ILE A 41 -7.54 13.46 -6.67
N PRO A 42 -6.48 14.04 -7.27
CA PRO A 42 -6.64 15.04 -8.32
C PRO A 42 -7.51 14.51 -9.48
N GLU A 43 -8.38 15.36 -10.01
CA GLU A 43 -9.24 15.02 -11.15
C GLU A 43 -8.38 14.71 -12.39
N SER A 44 -8.76 13.68 -13.15
CA SER A 44 -8.06 13.29 -14.38
C SER A 44 -8.21 14.36 -15.46
N ALA A 45 -7.15 14.60 -16.25
CA ALA A 45 -7.18 15.50 -17.41
C ALA A 45 -8.35 15.17 -18.39
N PRO A 46 -8.89 16.18 -19.10
CA PRO A 46 -9.98 15.98 -20.05
C PRO A 46 -9.58 15.03 -21.19
N ALA A 47 -10.51 14.16 -21.59
CA ALA A 47 -10.29 13.18 -22.65
C ALA A 47 -10.15 13.87 -24.02
N THR A 48 -9.23 13.37 -24.86
CA THR A 48 -9.12 13.83 -26.26
C THR A 48 -10.34 13.38 -27.09
N GLU A 49 -10.52 13.96 -28.28
CA GLU A 49 -11.58 13.54 -29.20
C GLU A 49 -11.48 12.04 -29.54
N LEU A 50 -10.27 11.54 -29.80
CA LEU A 50 -10.04 10.12 -30.05
C LEU A 50 -10.33 9.24 -28.82
N ASP A 51 -10.09 9.74 -27.61
CA ASP A 51 -10.45 9.03 -26.38
C ASP A 51 -11.97 8.96 -26.20
N GLN A 52 -12.70 10.01 -26.58
CA GLN A 52 -14.16 10.01 -26.61
C GLN A 52 -14.70 9.02 -27.65
N GLN A 53 -14.20 9.09 -28.89
CA GLN A 53 -14.59 8.17 -29.96
C GLN A 53 -14.33 6.71 -29.59
N ALA A 54 -13.20 6.41 -28.93
CA ALA A 54 -12.89 5.07 -28.45
C ALA A 54 -13.86 4.58 -27.35
N ARG A 55 -14.30 5.48 -26.45
CA ARG A 55 -15.31 5.17 -25.42
C ARG A 55 -16.68 4.90 -26.02
N GLU A 56 -17.12 5.73 -26.97
CA GLU A 56 -18.39 5.58 -27.69
C GLU A 56 -18.42 4.28 -28.49
N LEU A 57 -17.30 3.94 -29.15
CA LEU A 57 -17.16 2.68 -29.87
C LEU A 57 -17.15 1.46 -28.94
N GLY A 58 -16.98 1.61 -27.63
CA GLY A 58 -17.20 0.58 -26.61
C GLY A 58 -16.39 -0.72 -26.79
N MET A 59 -16.69 -1.76 -26.01
CA MET A 59 -16.11 -3.10 -26.20
C MET A 59 -16.78 -3.87 -27.35
N GLY A 60 -16.01 -4.75 -28.01
CA GLY A 60 -16.55 -5.71 -28.98
C GLY A 60 -17.18 -6.92 -28.29
N GLY A 61 -17.47 -7.98 -29.05
CA GLY A 61 -18.12 -9.20 -28.56
C GLY A 61 -19.64 -9.10 -28.51
N ASP A 62 -20.28 -10.10 -27.89
CA ASP A 62 -21.75 -10.27 -27.91
C ASP A 62 -22.54 -9.19 -27.15
N LEU A 63 -21.83 -8.34 -26.40
CA LEU A 63 -22.40 -7.16 -25.73
C LEU A 63 -22.42 -5.91 -26.63
N ALA A 64 -21.97 -6.05 -27.88
CA ALA A 64 -22.12 -5.01 -28.89
C ALA A 64 -23.60 -4.75 -29.19
N PRO A 65 -24.04 -3.47 -29.34
CA PRO A 65 -25.42 -3.15 -29.70
C PRO A 65 -25.83 -3.70 -31.07
N GLU A 66 -24.88 -3.92 -31.98
CA GLU A 66 -25.16 -4.49 -33.31
C GLU A 66 -25.47 -5.99 -33.23
N ARG A 67 -26.67 -6.37 -33.65
CA ARG A 67 -27.07 -7.78 -33.83
C ARG A 67 -26.67 -8.34 -35.19
N ASP A 68 -26.36 -7.47 -36.14
CA ASP A 68 -25.94 -7.83 -37.49
C ASP A 68 -24.40 -7.91 -37.60
N ALA A 69 -23.91 -8.94 -38.27
CA ALA A 69 -22.49 -9.23 -38.39
C ALA A 69 -21.74 -8.18 -39.23
N GLU A 70 -22.37 -7.56 -40.23
CA GLU A 70 -21.72 -6.53 -41.03
C GLU A 70 -21.62 -5.21 -40.28
N ALA A 71 -22.69 -4.82 -39.57
CA ALA A 71 -22.68 -3.65 -38.70
C ALA A 71 -21.62 -3.78 -37.61
N TYR A 72 -21.52 -4.95 -36.97
CA TYR A 72 -20.45 -5.26 -36.02
C TYR A 72 -19.06 -5.12 -36.65
N ARG A 73 -18.85 -5.70 -37.84
CA ARG A 73 -17.57 -5.63 -38.56
C ARG A 73 -17.16 -4.18 -38.85
N ARG A 74 -18.08 -3.34 -39.32
CA ARG A 74 -17.82 -1.91 -39.58
C ARG A 74 -17.42 -1.17 -38.30
N ARG A 75 -18.10 -1.42 -37.19
CA ARG A 75 -17.75 -0.82 -35.89
C ARG A 75 -16.37 -1.26 -35.41
N MET A 76 -16.03 -2.54 -35.56
CA MET A 76 -14.72 -3.05 -35.16
C MET A 76 -13.58 -2.51 -36.03
N GLN A 77 -13.81 -2.33 -37.34
CA GLN A 77 -12.85 -1.66 -38.23
C GLN A 77 -12.63 -0.21 -37.82
N ARG A 78 -13.71 0.54 -37.56
CA ARG A 78 -13.60 1.92 -37.07
C ARG A 78 -12.85 1.99 -35.73
N ARG A 79 -13.13 1.06 -34.81
CA ARG A 79 -12.38 0.97 -33.55
C ARG A 79 -10.91 0.69 -33.78
N GLN A 80 -10.56 -0.20 -34.70
CA GLN A 80 -9.16 -0.49 -35.04
C GLN A 80 -8.45 0.76 -35.58
N GLU A 81 -9.12 1.53 -36.44
CA GLU A 81 -8.60 2.78 -36.99
C GLU A 81 -8.38 3.83 -35.89
N VAL A 82 -9.39 4.10 -35.07
CA VAL A 82 -9.29 5.03 -33.92
C VAL A 82 -8.18 4.57 -32.98
N GLN A 83 -8.08 3.28 -32.68
CA GLN A 83 -7.00 2.76 -31.83
C GLN A 83 -5.62 2.96 -32.46
N ARG A 84 -5.49 2.78 -33.78
CA ARG A 84 -4.23 3.00 -34.51
C ARG A 84 -3.83 4.48 -34.46
N GLN A 85 -4.77 5.39 -34.68
CA GLN A 85 -4.53 6.83 -34.58
C GLN A 85 -4.10 7.21 -33.15
N ARG A 86 -4.84 6.71 -32.13
CA ARG A 86 -4.49 6.92 -30.72
C ARG A 86 -3.09 6.43 -30.38
N VAL A 87 -2.66 5.28 -30.90
CA VAL A 87 -1.30 4.77 -30.66
C VAL A 87 -0.28 5.63 -31.42
N GLY A 88 -0.56 6.04 -32.66
CA GLY A 88 0.33 6.88 -33.45
C GLY A 88 0.62 8.26 -32.84
N GLU A 89 -0.33 8.82 -32.10
CA GLU A 89 -0.14 10.11 -31.39
C GLU A 89 0.67 9.98 -30.09
N ARG A 90 0.94 8.77 -29.60
CA ARG A 90 1.64 8.54 -28.32
C ARG A 90 3.07 8.10 -28.59
N ASN A 91 3.99 9.05 -28.51
CA ASN A 91 5.40 8.86 -28.87
C ASN A 91 6.38 9.24 -27.75
N VAL A 92 5.90 9.56 -26.54
CA VAL A 92 6.75 9.91 -25.40
C VAL A 92 7.17 8.65 -24.66
N GLU A 93 8.48 8.42 -24.59
CA GLU A 93 9.07 7.38 -23.75
C GLU A 93 9.79 8.03 -22.56
N LYS A 94 9.39 7.65 -21.35
CA LYS A 94 9.99 8.11 -20.09
C LYS A 94 9.77 7.12 -18.94
N GLY A 95 10.59 7.26 -17.90
CA GLY A 95 10.43 6.63 -16.60
C GLY A 95 9.22 7.20 -15.87
N LEU A 96 8.40 6.32 -15.32
CA LEU A 96 7.10 6.65 -14.73
C LEU A 96 7.16 6.57 -13.21
N VAL A 97 6.50 7.50 -12.53
CA VAL A 97 6.20 7.45 -11.09
C VAL A 97 4.80 6.86 -10.92
N LEU A 98 4.72 5.64 -10.37
CA LEU A 98 3.48 4.92 -10.12
C LEU A 98 3.20 4.89 -8.62
N VAL A 99 1.99 5.26 -8.21
CA VAL A 99 1.55 5.22 -6.81
C VAL A 99 0.40 4.25 -6.65
N PHE A 100 0.61 3.21 -5.83
CA PHE A 100 -0.40 2.24 -5.42
C PHE A 100 -0.81 2.51 -3.98
N THR A 101 -1.97 3.15 -3.79
CA THR A 101 -2.48 3.59 -2.48
C THR A 101 -3.88 3.03 -2.19
N GLY A 102 -4.52 3.46 -1.11
CA GLY A 102 -5.87 3.07 -0.72
C GLY A 102 -5.93 1.91 0.29
N GLU A 103 -7.13 1.70 0.83
CA GLU A 103 -7.34 0.80 1.96
C GLU A 103 -7.47 -0.69 1.58
N GLY A 104 -7.63 -0.98 0.30
CA GLY A 104 -7.78 -2.33 -0.25
C GLY A 104 -6.47 -3.13 -0.29
N LYS A 105 -6.60 -4.45 -0.35
CA LYS A 105 -5.49 -5.36 -0.63
C LYS A 105 -5.05 -5.23 -2.09
N GLY A 106 -3.75 -5.35 -2.33
CA GLY A 106 -3.18 -5.50 -3.68
C GLY A 106 -2.03 -4.54 -4.03
N LYS A 107 -1.73 -3.54 -3.19
CA LYS A 107 -0.78 -2.47 -3.52
C LYS A 107 0.63 -3.01 -3.79
N THR A 108 1.15 -3.74 -2.82
CA THR A 108 2.45 -4.42 -2.92
C THR A 108 2.43 -5.45 -4.05
N THR A 109 1.40 -6.30 -4.15
CA THR A 109 1.33 -7.32 -5.21
C THR A 109 1.26 -6.72 -6.63
N ALA A 110 0.63 -5.55 -6.81
CA ALA A 110 0.64 -4.83 -8.08
C ALA A 110 2.05 -4.34 -8.43
N ALA A 111 2.78 -3.77 -7.46
CA ALA A 111 4.17 -3.40 -7.64
C ALA A 111 5.06 -4.62 -7.94
N LEU A 112 4.86 -5.75 -7.26
CA LEU A 112 5.59 -6.99 -7.53
C LEU A 112 5.26 -7.60 -8.90
N GLY A 113 4.05 -7.39 -9.41
CA GLY A 113 3.72 -7.70 -10.81
C GLY A 113 4.57 -6.91 -11.80
N LEU A 114 4.92 -5.64 -11.49
CA LEU A 114 5.87 -4.86 -12.28
C LEU A 114 7.29 -5.39 -12.15
N VAL A 115 7.71 -5.81 -10.95
CA VAL A 115 9.02 -6.44 -10.71
C VAL A 115 9.17 -7.67 -11.61
N LEU A 116 8.23 -8.61 -11.54
CA LEU A 116 8.26 -9.82 -12.35
C LEU A 116 8.25 -9.52 -13.86
N ARG A 117 7.44 -8.56 -14.30
CA ARG A 117 7.40 -8.15 -15.72
C ARG A 117 8.74 -7.57 -16.17
N THR A 118 9.35 -6.72 -15.36
CA THR A 118 10.62 -6.07 -15.67
C THR A 118 11.75 -7.10 -15.75
N LEU A 119 11.85 -7.97 -14.74
CA LEU A 119 12.83 -9.06 -14.73
C LEU A 119 12.62 -10.04 -15.90
N GLY A 120 11.36 -10.33 -16.26
CA GLY A 120 11.03 -11.17 -17.41
C GLY A 120 11.47 -10.60 -18.77
N HIS A 121 11.75 -9.29 -18.84
CA HIS A 121 12.36 -8.63 -19.99
C HIS A 121 13.89 -8.53 -19.91
N GLY A 122 14.53 -9.17 -18.92
CA GLY A 122 15.98 -9.17 -18.75
C GLY A 122 16.54 -7.89 -18.11
N GLU A 123 15.67 -7.04 -17.56
CA GLU A 123 16.03 -5.78 -16.93
C GLU A 123 16.25 -5.95 -15.42
N SER A 124 17.01 -5.05 -14.81
CA SER A 124 17.31 -5.12 -13.38
C SER A 124 16.39 -4.24 -12.52
N VAL A 125 16.13 -4.70 -11.29
CA VAL A 125 15.17 -4.12 -10.37
C VAL A 125 15.74 -3.99 -8.96
N ALA A 126 15.36 -2.92 -8.26
CA ALA A 126 15.55 -2.79 -6.81
C ALA A 126 14.21 -2.73 -6.09
N VAL A 127 14.07 -3.46 -4.98
CA VAL A 127 12.92 -3.41 -4.08
C VAL A 127 13.42 -3.02 -2.69
N VAL A 128 12.91 -1.92 -2.16
CA VAL A 128 13.19 -1.47 -0.79
C VAL A 128 11.88 -1.43 -0.02
N GLN A 129 11.79 -2.23 1.03
CA GLN A 129 10.62 -2.29 1.90
C GLN A 129 10.83 -1.43 3.15
N PHE A 130 9.96 -0.46 3.32
CA PHE A 130 9.86 0.37 4.51
C PHE A 130 8.98 -0.33 5.55
N ILE A 131 9.23 -0.08 6.83
CA ILE A 131 8.50 -0.64 7.99
C ILE A 131 8.69 -2.16 8.18
N LYS A 132 8.58 -2.95 7.11
CA LYS A 132 8.71 -4.42 7.13
C LYS A 132 10.11 -4.86 7.55
N GLY A 133 10.18 -5.84 8.45
CA GLY A 133 11.41 -6.41 8.99
C GLY A 133 11.18 -7.78 9.64
N GLY A 134 12.27 -8.52 9.88
CA GLY A 134 12.25 -9.73 10.71
C GLY A 134 11.76 -11.03 10.06
N TRP A 135 11.19 -10.99 8.85
CA TRP A 135 10.81 -12.20 8.11
C TRP A 135 10.96 -12.00 6.60
N GLN A 136 11.32 -13.08 5.89
CA GLN A 136 11.45 -13.08 4.44
C GLN A 136 10.10 -13.41 3.79
N PRO A 137 9.50 -12.49 3.00
CA PRO A 137 8.21 -12.74 2.37
C PRO A 137 8.34 -13.78 1.24
N GLY A 138 7.26 -14.51 0.97
CA GLY A 138 7.24 -15.56 -0.06
C GLY A 138 7.63 -15.05 -1.45
N GLU A 139 7.30 -13.80 -1.78
CA GLU A 139 7.69 -13.20 -3.06
C GLU A 139 9.20 -12.92 -3.15
N ALA A 140 9.85 -12.54 -2.05
CA ALA A 140 11.31 -12.38 -2.03
C ALA A 140 11.99 -13.72 -2.31
N MET A 141 11.56 -14.79 -1.64
CA MET A 141 12.08 -16.15 -1.86
C MET A 141 11.89 -16.61 -3.31
N ALA A 142 10.68 -16.42 -3.86
CA ALA A 142 10.39 -16.86 -5.23
C ALA A 142 11.23 -16.11 -6.28
N LEU A 143 11.57 -14.85 -6.01
CA LEU A 143 12.32 -14.02 -6.95
C LEU A 143 13.85 -14.13 -6.82
N GLU A 144 14.38 -14.91 -5.86
CA GLU A 144 15.82 -15.17 -5.72
C GLU A 144 16.44 -15.80 -6.98
N LEU A 145 15.64 -16.53 -7.77
CA LEU A 145 16.07 -17.15 -9.02
C LEU A 145 16.61 -16.15 -10.06
N PHE A 146 16.30 -14.86 -9.91
CA PHE A 146 16.78 -13.80 -10.80
C PHE A 146 18.18 -13.28 -10.44
N GLY A 147 18.78 -13.76 -9.34
CA GLY A 147 20.16 -13.45 -8.95
C GLY A 147 20.46 -11.96 -8.93
N ASP A 148 21.57 -11.57 -9.54
CA ASP A 148 22.08 -10.19 -9.54
C ASP A 148 21.16 -9.16 -10.23
N ALA A 149 20.14 -9.61 -10.98
CA ALA A 149 19.16 -8.71 -11.58
C ALA A 149 18.17 -8.16 -10.54
N LEU A 150 18.04 -8.80 -9.37
CA LEU A 150 17.17 -8.37 -8.29
C LEU A 150 17.96 -7.96 -7.05
N HIS A 151 17.75 -6.73 -6.60
CA HIS A 151 18.23 -6.27 -5.30
C HIS A 151 17.05 -6.06 -4.35
N TRP A 152 16.92 -6.92 -3.34
CA TRP A 152 15.84 -6.83 -2.36
C TRP A 152 16.37 -6.41 -0.99
N HIS A 153 15.76 -5.38 -0.40
CA HIS A 153 16.11 -4.85 0.91
C HIS A 153 14.86 -4.73 1.78
N ALA A 154 14.81 -5.46 2.90
CA ALA A 154 13.80 -5.26 3.94
C ALA A 154 14.45 -4.55 5.12
N LEU A 155 14.25 -3.23 5.24
CA LEU A 155 15.03 -2.34 6.12
C LEU A 155 14.22 -1.76 7.28
N GLY A 156 13.20 -2.48 7.77
CA GLY A 156 12.50 -2.18 9.01
C GLY A 156 12.66 -3.28 10.06
N GLU A 157 11.88 -3.18 11.14
CA GLU A 157 11.81 -4.19 12.21
C GLU A 157 10.39 -4.75 12.41
N GLY A 158 9.44 -4.38 11.54
CA GLY A 158 8.03 -4.66 11.74
C GLY A 158 7.25 -3.38 12.07
N PHE A 159 6.04 -3.55 12.57
CA PHE A 159 5.16 -2.41 12.83
C PHE A 159 5.52 -1.67 14.14
N THR A 160 5.17 -0.39 14.22
CA THR A 160 5.52 0.51 15.34
C THR A 160 5.02 0.06 16.73
N TRP A 161 4.02 -0.83 16.79
CA TRP A 161 3.54 -1.42 18.04
C TRP A 161 4.42 -2.54 18.58
N GLU A 162 5.34 -3.07 17.76
CA GLU A 162 6.29 -4.12 18.14
C GLU A 162 7.60 -3.52 18.69
N THR A 163 8.12 -2.47 18.06
CA THR A 163 9.38 -1.82 18.46
C THR A 163 9.22 -0.92 19.69
N GLN A 164 8.08 -0.23 19.83
CA GLN A 164 7.82 0.79 20.87
C GLN A 164 8.90 1.88 20.98
N ASP A 165 9.74 2.04 19.96
CA ASP A 165 10.87 2.97 19.90
C ASP A 165 10.79 3.80 18.61
N ARG A 166 10.19 4.98 18.76
CA ARG A 166 9.95 5.90 17.64
C ARG A 166 11.23 6.42 16.99
N ASP A 167 12.29 6.61 17.79
CA ASP A 167 13.54 7.20 17.28
C ASP A 167 14.32 6.15 16.47
N ARG A 168 14.25 4.88 16.91
CA ARG A 168 14.74 3.73 16.14
C ARG A 168 13.97 3.53 14.84
N ASP A 169 12.63 3.58 14.87
CA ASP A 169 11.80 3.47 13.66
C ASP A 169 12.16 4.56 12.63
N ARG A 170 12.36 5.80 13.09
CA ARG A 170 12.77 6.93 12.25
C ARG A 170 14.16 6.67 11.64
N ALA A 171 15.11 6.17 12.42
CA ALA A 171 16.46 5.87 11.93
C ALA A 171 16.45 4.77 10.85
N LEU A 172 15.66 3.71 11.03
CA LEU A 172 15.51 2.63 10.04
C LEU A 172 14.87 3.12 8.74
N VAL A 173 13.82 3.93 8.84
CA VAL A 173 13.20 4.58 7.66
C VAL A 173 14.21 5.44 6.90
N GLN A 174 15.04 6.20 7.62
CA GLN A 174 16.07 7.04 7.00
C GLN A 174 17.14 6.19 6.28
N GLN A 175 17.57 5.07 6.88
CA GLN A 175 18.48 4.12 6.22
C GLN A 175 17.86 3.48 4.97
N ALA A 176 16.58 3.10 5.04
CA ALA A 176 15.83 2.60 3.89
C ALA A 176 15.74 3.64 2.78
N TRP A 177 15.56 4.91 3.14
CA TRP A 177 15.55 6.01 2.18
C TRP A 177 16.92 6.24 1.54
N GLU A 178 18.01 6.24 2.31
CA GLU A 178 19.38 6.38 1.78
C GLU A 178 19.72 5.24 0.80
N ARG A 179 19.33 4.01 1.13
CA ARG A 179 19.45 2.86 0.22
C ARG A 179 18.63 3.08 -1.05
N SER A 180 17.38 3.51 -0.91
CA SER A 180 16.49 3.80 -2.04
C SER A 180 17.10 4.84 -2.98
N LEU A 181 17.67 5.91 -2.42
CA LEU A 181 18.28 7.00 -3.17
C LEU A 181 19.45 6.52 -4.05
N SER A 182 20.30 5.64 -3.51
CA SER A 182 21.38 5.02 -4.30
C SER A 182 20.88 4.23 -5.51
N TYR A 183 19.71 3.59 -5.43
CA TYR A 183 19.10 2.90 -6.57
C TYR A 183 18.37 3.83 -7.51
N LEU A 184 17.78 4.91 -7.00
CA LEU A 184 17.13 5.92 -7.83
C LEU A 184 18.15 6.57 -8.77
N GLU A 185 19.39 6.78 -8.33
CA GLU A 185 20.47 7.36 -9.14
C GLU A 185 21.17 6.36 -10.07
N ASP A 186 20.93 5.06 -9.90
CA ASP A 186 21.57 3.99 -10.67
C ASP A 186 20.82 3.74 -11.99
N ALA A 187 21.42 4.17 -13.10
CA ALA A 187 20.89 3.92 -14.45
C ALA A 187 20.83 2.44 -14.84
N GLY A 188 21.50 1.55 -14.10
CA GLY A 188 21.36 0.10 -14.23
C GLY A 188 20.03 -0.43 -13.71
N ARG A 189 19.19 0.38 -13.06
CA ARG A 189 17.87 -0.03 -12.56
C ARG A 189 16.77 0.49 -13.47
N LYS A 190 16.06 -0.44 -14.11
CA LYS A 190 14.88 -0.11 -14.91
C LYS A 190 13.69 0.22 -14.01
N LEU A 191 13.59 -0.43 -12.86
CA LEU A 191 12.51 -0.23 -11.88
C LEU A 191 13.07 -0.18 -10.46
N VAL A 192 12.59 0.79 -9.67
CA VAL A 192 12.79 0.87 -8.22
C VAL A 192 11.43 0.82 -7.53
N VAL A 193 11.23 -0.13 -6.62
CA VAL A 193 10.02 -0.26 -5.80
C VAL A 193 10.31 0.23 -4.40
N LEU A 194 9.53 1.22 -3.96
CA LEU A 194 9.54 1.78 -2.61
C LEU A 194 8.29 1.28 -1.88
N ASP A 195 8.36 0.07 -1.34
CA ASP A 195 7.22 -0.60 -0.73
C ASP A 195 6.95 -0.03 0.66
N GLU A 196 5.70 0.34 0.94
CA GLU A 196 5.22 1.00 2.17
C GLU A 196 5.83 2.38 2.50
N VAL A 197 6.52 3.01 1.55
CA VAL A 197 7.06 4.37 1.72
C VAL A 197 5.96 5.40 2.01
N ASN A 198 4.75 5.21 1.48
CA ASN A 198 3.60 6.07 1.76
C ASN A 198 3.25 6.04 3.25
N VAL A 199 3.36 4.89 3.90
CA VAL A 199 3.11 4.73 5.34
C VAL A 199 4.21 5.43 6.14
N ALA A 200 5.48 5.31 5.72
CA ALA A 200 6.60 6.02 6.36
C ALA A 200 6.41 7.55 6.33
N MET A 201 5.93 8.10 5.21
CA MET A 201 5.56 9.52 5.11
C MET A 201 4.34 9.86 5.97
N LYS A 202 3.27 9.05 5.94
CA LYS A 202 2.06 9.25 6.74
C LYS A 202 2.35 9.28 8.24
N LEU A 203 3.29 8.47 8.71
CA LEU A 203 3.72 8.42 10.11
C LEU A 203 4.71 9.54 10.49
N GLY A 204 5.15 10.37 9.54
CA GLY A 204 6.08 11.47 9.79
C GLY A 204 7.53 11.03 10.05
N TYR A 205 7.88 9.82 9.61
CA TYR A 205 9.26 9.32 9.67
C TYR A 205 10.10 9.75 8.48
N LEU A 206 9.46 10.02 7.34
CA LEU A 206 10.09 10.49 6.12
C LEU A 206 9.36 11.73 5.60
N ASP A 207 10.10 12.78 5.25
CA ASP A 207 9.52 14.00 4.70
C ASP A 207 9.08 13.76 3.24
N PRO A 208 7.81 14.02 2.87
CA PRO A 208 7.37 13.94 1.47
C PRO A 208 8.24 14.75 0.50
N GLN A 209 8.75 15.91 0.92
CA GLN A 209 9.59 16.75 0.06
C GLN A 209 10.92 16.07 -0.27
N GLN A 210 11.50 15.37 0.70
CA GLN A 210 12.72 14.58 0.50
C GLN A 210 12.49 13.47 -0.53
N VAL A 211 11.31 12.83 -0.51
CA VAL A 211 10.94 11.81 -1.50
C VAL A 211 10.80 12.41 -2.90
N LEU A 212 10.10 13.55 -3.02
CA LEU A 212 9.94 14.25 -4.30
C LEU A 212 11.29 14.66 -4.91
N GLU A 213 12.20 15.20 -4.10
CA GLU A 213 13.55 15.56 -4.54
C GLU A 213 14.37 14.33 -4.98
N GLY A 214 14.26 13.21 -4.26
CA GLY A 214 14.89 11.96 -4.66
C GLY A 214 14.35 11.41 -5.98
N LEU A 215 13.05 11.53 -6.23
CA LEU A 215 12.44 11.12 -7.49
C LEU A 215 13.00 11.91 -8.69
N GLU A 216 13.35 13.19 -8.53
CA GLU A 216 13.93 14.00 -9.61
C GLU A 216 15.38 13.62 -9.95
N ARG A 217 16.08 12.93 -9.05
CA ARG A 217 17.47 12.50 -9.27
C ARG A 217 17.59 11.27 -10.17
N ARG A 218 16.46 10.64 -10.49
CA ARG A 218 16.46 9.38 -11.25
C ARG A 218 16.77 9.58 -12.73
N PRO A 219 17.45 8.63 -13.39
CA PRO A 219 17.60 8.62 -14.83
C PRO A 219 16.26 8.64 -15.57
N ALA A 220 16.25 9.24 -16.76
CA ALA A 220 15.03 9.56 -17.49
C ALA A 220 14.14 8.35 -17.83
N LEU A 221 14.68 7.13 -17.85
CA LEU A 221 13.97 5.89 -18.20
C LEU A 221 13.75 4.93 -17.01
N THR A 222 14.12 5.35 -15.79
CA THR A 222 13.92 4.57 -14.56
C THR A 222 12.50 4.78 -14.05
N HIS A 223 11.75 3.69 -13.93
CA HIS A 223 10.43 3.68 -13.32
C HIS A 223 10.53 3.59 -11.80
N VAL A 224 9.58 4.18 -11.09
CA VAL A 224 9.49 4.10 -9.63
C VAL A 224 8.07 3.74 -9.22
N ALA A 225 7.90 2.69 -8.42
CA ALA A 225 6.61 2.32 -7.85
C ALA A 225 6.60 2.55 -6.33
N LEU A 226 5.69 3.40 -5.85
CA LEU A 226 5.53 3.72 -4.44
C LEU A 226 4.24 3.08 -3.93
N THR A 227 4.33 2.34 -2.82
CA THR A 227 3.17 1.64 -2.26
C THR A 227 2.87 2.09 -0.83
N GLY A 228 1.68 1.72 -0.38
CA GLY A 228 1.24 1.89 1.01
C GLY A 228 0.04 2.82 1.12
N ARG A 229 -0.59 2.83 2.29
CA ARG A 229 -1.80 3.61 2.56
C ARG A 229 -1.46 5.08 2.77
N GLY A 230 -2.35 5.97 2.33
CA GLY A 230 -2.30 7.40 2.63
C GLY A 230 -1.10 8.14 2.01
N ALA A 231 -0.83 7.87 0.72
CA ALA A 231 0.08 8.69 -0.07
C ALA A 231 -0.25 10.20 0.07
N PRO A 232 0.74 11.07 0.34
CA PRO A 232 0.51 12.49 0.57
C PRO A 232 0.13 13.23 -0.74
N PRO A 233 -0.69 14.30 -0.69
CA PRO A 233 -1.16 15.01 -1.88
C PRO A 233 -0.05 15.45 -2.85
N PRO A 234 1.09 16.03 -2.39
CA PRO A 234 2.18 16.40 -3.30
C PRO A 234 2.74 15.23 -4.12
N LEU A 235 2.75 14.01 -3.55
CA LEU A 235 3.16 12.81 -4.28
C LEU A 235 2.11 12.39 -5.32
N LEU A 236 0.82 12.51 -4.99
CA LEU A 236 -0.27 12.18 -5.91
C LEU A 236 -0.27 13.11 -7.13
N GLU A 237 -0.04 14.40 -6.91
CA GLU A 237 0.07 15.41 -7.97
C GLU A 237 1.29 15.16 -8.87
N ARG A 238 2.40 14.71 -8.28
CA ARG A 238 3.63 14.42 -9.02
C ARG A 238 3.60 13.12 -9.81
N ALA A 239 2.77 12.15 -9.41
CA ALA A 239 2.75 10.82 -9.99
C ALA A 239 2.22 10.80 -11.43
N ASP A 240 2.82 9.96 -12.27
CA ASP A 240 2.34 9.73 -13.64
C ASP A 240 1.13 8.78 -13.65
N LEU A 241 1.05 7.88 -12.67
CA LEU A 241 -0.07 6.96 -12.47
C LEU A 241 -0.39 6.86 -10.99
N VAL A 242 -1.68 7.05 -10.64
CA VAL A 242 -2.20 6.79 -9.31
C VAL A 242 -3.28 5.72 -9.41
N THR A 243 -3.14 4.65 -8.64
CA THR A 243 -4.19 3.64 -8.45
C THR A 243 -4.58 3.58 -6.99
N GLU A 244 -5.85 3.86 -6.72
CA GLU A 244 -6.45 3.71 -5.40
C GLU A 244 -7.16 2.35 -5.31
N MET A 245 -6.62 1.46 -4.48
CA MET A 245 -7.27 0.19 -4.15
C MET A 245 -8.34 0.43 -3.10
N LYS A 246 -9.60 0.47 -3.51
CA LYS A 246 -10.74 0.59 -2.59
C LYS A 246 -11.10 -0.75 -1.98
N LEU A 247 -11.26 -0.80 -0.67
CA LEU A 247 -11.69 -2.01 0.03
C LEU A 247 -13.21 -2.16 -0.10
N VAL A 248 -13.66 -2.88 -1.12
CA VAL A 248 -15.10 -3.14 -1.33
C VAL A 248 -15.61 -4.20 -0.35
N ARG A 249 -14.84 -5.27 -0.14
CA ARG A 249 -15.11 -6.35 0.83
C ARG A 249 -13.82 -6.93 1.38
N HIS A 250 -13.85 -7.47 2.60
CA HIS A 250 -12.70 -8.18 3.19
C HIS A 250 -13.11 -9.46 3.92
N PRO A 251 -12.55 -10.64 3.56
CA PRO A 251 -12.96 -11.92 4.14
C PRO A 251 -12.70 -12.02 5.65
N PHE A 252 -11.61 -11.41 6.15
CA PHE A 252 -11.38 -11.30 7.60
C PHE A 252 -12.53 -10.61 8.36
N ARG A 253 -13.05 -9.48 7.85
CA ARG A 253 -14.08 -8.69 8.54
C ARG A 253 -15.47 -9.30 8.38
N GLU A 254 -15.80 -9.77 7.18
CA GLU A 254 -17.16 -10.20 6.83
C GLU A 254 -17.40 -11.69 7.07
N GLN A 255 -16.35 -12.51 6.97
CA GLN A 255 -16.45 -13.97 7.00
C GLN A 255 -15.63 -14.60 8.13
N GLY A 256 -14.80 -13.82 8.85
CA GLY A 256 -13.94 -14.33 9.92
C GLY A 256 -12.76 -15.19 9.43
N VAL A 257 -12.41 -15.10 8.14
CA VAL A 257 -11.30 -15.88 7.57
C VAL A 257 -9.96 -15.31 8.02
N LYS A 258 -9.14 -16.13 8.66
CA LYS A 258 -7.76 -15.78 9.07
C LYS A 258 -6.83 -15.63 7.86
N ALA A 259 -5.70 -14.94 8.05
CA ALA A 259 -4.63 -14.87 7.06
C ALA A 259 -4.13 -16.28 6.65
N GLN A 260 -3.86 -16.47 5.36
CA GLN A 260 -3.44 -17.75 4.78
C GLN A 260 -2.14 -17.60 4.00
N ALA A 261 -1.29 -18.61 4.10
CA ALA A 261 -0.06 -18.71 3.31
C ALA A 261 -0.37 -18.73 1.80
N GLY A 262 0.40 -17.99 1.01
CA GLY A 262 0.20 -17.78 -0.42
C GLY A 262 -0.90 -16.78 -0.76
N ILE A 263 -1.61 -16.23 0.23
CA ILE A 263 -2.69 -15.26 0.04
C ILE A 263 -2.37 -13.96 0.77
N GLU A 264 -2.12 -13.98 2.07
CA GLU A 264 -1.74 -12.80 2.87
C GLU A 264 -0.24 -12.67 3.10
N PHE A 265 0.47 -13.80 3.15
CA PHE A 265 1.90 -13.90 3.38
C PHE A 265 2.49 -15.13 2.67
#